data_AF-A0A1Q3L916-F1
#
_entry.id   AF-A0A1Q3L916-F1
#
_cell.length_a   1.000
_cell.length_b   1.000
_cell.length_c   1.000
_cell.angle_alpha   90.00
_cell.angle_beta   90.00
_cell.angle_gamma   90.00
#
_symmetry.space_group_name_H-M   'P 1'
#
loop_
_entity.id
_entity.type
_entity.pdbx_description
1 polymer ?
#
loop_
_entity_poly.entity_id
_entity_poly.type
_entity_poly.pdbx_seq_one_letter_code
_entity_poly.pdbx_strand_id
1 'polypeptide(L)'
;MTRRARVGATALGLLCLTGALLPGLRATEAAWTADAVTTSTVTAVSAPTTATGATCKPTNVLVVGLQKVDLAWSSTLPLADQRVDITKNATTARDTSQITLTGQTGGVYSYAATYDTAKLLGLLNLGDLLGGTYGISIQTGYPNTTWYAAPKTFTLNVILLGLGSSCS
;
A
#
# COMPACT_ATOMS: atom_id res chain seq x y z
N MET A 1 -34.82 -55.28 -65.77
CA MET A 1 -35.82 -56.10 -65.04
C MET A 1 -35.91 -55.56 -63.62
N THR A 2 -36.98 -54.82 -63.40
CA THR A 2 -37.32 -54.01 -62.23
C THR A 2 -37.90 -54.87 -61.11
N ARG A 3 -37.57 -54.59 -59.82
CA ARG A 3 -38.55 -54.77 -58.73
C ARG A 3 -38.09 -54.17 -57.40
N ARG A 4 -39.06 -53.48 -56.79
CA ARG A 4 -39.09 -52.92 -55.44
C ARG A 4 -39.41 -53.99 -54.39
N ALA A 5 -39.06 -53.62 -53.14
CA ALA A 5 -39.72 -53.95 -51.87
C ALA A 5 -39.53 -55.39 -51.36
N ARG A 6 -39.50 -55.74 -50.06
CA ARG A 6 -39.58 -55.06 -48.74
C ARG A 6 -39.36 -56.17 -47.68
N VAL A 7 -38.95 -55.79 -46.44
CA VAL A 7 -39.21 -56.51 -45.15
C VAL A 7 -38.46 -57.85 -44.98
N GLY A 8 -37.84 -58.23 -43.87
CA GLY A 8 -37.78 -57.78 -42.48
C GLY A 8 -37.60 -59.04 -41.61
N ALA A 9 -36.80 -58.99 -40.52
CA ALA A 9 -36.97 -59.79 -39.29
C ALA A 9 -35.75 -59.65 -38.35
N THR A 10 -36.07 -59.15 -37.16
CA THR A 10 -35.31 -59.06 -35.92
C THR A 10 -34.93 -60.41 -35.30
N ALA A 11 -33.79 -60.50 -34.59
CA ALA A 11 -33.72 -60.94 -33.18
C ALA A 11 -32.27 -61.08 -32.67
N LEU A 12 -32.01 -60.38 -31.56
CA LEU A 12 -31.32 -60.82 -30.32
C LEU A 12 -30.03 -61.67 -30.39
N GLY A 13 -28.95 -61.07 -29.89
CA GLY A 13 -28.38 -61.47 -28.60
C GLY A 13 -27.37 -62.63 -28.57
N LEU A 14 -26.43 -62.49 -27.62
CA LEU A 14 -25.46 -63.49 -27.15
C LEU A 14 -24.34 -63.87 -28.14
N LEU A 15 -23.11 -63.47 -27.84
CA LEU A 15 -22.16 -64.40 -27.22
C LEU A 15 -20.87 -63.68 -26.78
N CYS A 16 -20.57 -63.87 -25.51
CA CYS A 16 -19.37 -63.47 -24.83
C CYS A 16 -18.12 -64.25 -25.29
N LEU A 17 -16.97 -63.69 -24.90
CA LEU A 17 -15.76 -64.36 -24.40
C LEU A 17 -14.66 -64.78 -25.38
N THR A 18 -13.45 -64.33 -25.00
CA THR A 18 -12.08 -64.73 -25.42
C THR A 18 -11.66 -64.23 -26.81
N GLY A 19 -10.53 -63.57 -27.05
CA GLY A 19 -9.34 -63.25 -26.26
C GLY A 19 -8.22 -62.92 -27.26
N ALA A 20 -7.22 -62.16 -26.80
CA ALA A 20 -5.91 -61.92 -27.43
C ALA A 20 -5.82 -60.87 -28.57
N LEU A 21 -5.28 -59.69 -28.25
CA LEU A 21 -3.88 -59.32 -28.53
C LEU A 21 -3.69 -57.82 -28.20
N LEU A 22 -2.79 -57.55 -27.25
CA LEU A 22 -2.48 -56.22 -26.72
C LEU A 22 -1.87 -55.31 -27.80
N PRO A 23 -2.32 -54.06 -27.99
CA PRO A 23 -1.53 -53.08 -28.72
C PRO A 23 -0.31 -52.69 -27.88
N GLY A 24 0.88 -52.85 -28.45
CA GLY A 24 2.16 -52.56 -27.79
C GLY A 24 2.20 -51.15 -27.23
N LEU A 25 2.59 -51.04 -25.96
CA LEU A 25 2.89 -49.78 -25.28
C LEU A 25 3.96 -49.02 -26.07
N ARG A 26 3.56 -47.96 -26.78
CA ARG A 26 4.51 -46.94 -27.22
C ARG A 26 4.79 -46.03 -26.04
N ALA A 27 6.03 -46.01 -25.58
CA ALA A 27 6.48 -45.00 -24.64
C ALA A 27 6.43 -43.65 -25.35
N THR A 28 5.47 -42.81 -24.97
CA THR A 28 5.48 -41.39 -25.34
C THR A 28 6.49 -40.72 -24.43
N GLU A 29 7.73 -40.56 -24.89
CA GLU A 29 8.69 -39.70 -24.20
C GLU A 29 8.16 -38.27 -24.25
N ALA A 30 7.62 -37.81 -23.14
CA ALA A 30 7.31 -36.40 -22.96
C ALA A 30 8.65 -35.64 -22.89
N ALA A 31 9.06 -35.05 -24.01
CA ALA A 31 10.15 -34.08 -24.00
C ALA A 31 9.62 -32.79 -23.35
N TRP A 32 9.87 -32.64 -22.05
CA TRP A 32 9.65 -31.38 -21.36
C TRP A 32 10.67 -30.39 -21.92
N THR A 33 10.21 -29.43 -22.74
CA THR A 33 10.98 -28.22 -23.00
C THR A 33 11.06 -27.47 -21.67
N ALA A 34 12.18 -27.63 -20.96
CA ALA A 34 12.46 -26.79 -19.81
C ALA A 34 12.49 -25.35 -20.31
N ASP A 35 11.57 -24.52 -19.81
CA ASP A 35 11.69 -23.08 -19.99
C ASP A 35 13.09 -22.67 -19.52
N ALA A 36 13.78 -21.88 -20.34
CA ALA A 36 15.08 -21.34 -19.97
C ALA A 36 14.87 -20.52 -18.69
N VAL A 37 15.25 -21.09 -17.55
CA VAL A 37 15.20 -20.41 -16.26
C VAL A 37 16.19 -19.26 -16.34
N THR A 38 15.66 -18.10 -16.71
CA THR A 38 16.42 -16.86 -16.78
C THR A 38 16.56 -16.40 -15.34
N THR A 39 17.70 -16.71 -14.73
CA THR A 39 18.03 -16.25 -13.38
C THR A 39 18.28 -14.75 -13.40
N SER A 40 17.25 -13.97 -13.07
CA SER A 40 17.43 -12.55 -12.76
C SER A 40 17.90 -12.41 -11.32
N THR A 41 19.06 -11.81 -11.11
CA THR A 41 19.50 -11.37 -9.79
C THR A 41 18.64 -10.19 -9.34
N VAL A 42 17.71 -10.44 -8.41
CA VAL A 42 17.01 -9.37 -7.70
C VAL A 42 17.92 -8.92 -6.56
N THR A 43 18.54 -7.75 -6.69
CA THR A 43 19.24 -7.12 -5.58
C THR A 43 18.20 -6.63 -4.56
N ALA A 44 18.24 -7.21 -3.35
CA ALA A 44 17.42 -6.74 -2.25
C ALA A 44 17.90 -5.32 -1.86
N VAL A 45 17.02 -4.33 -2.06
CA VAL A 45 17.25 -2.97 -1.55
C VAL A 45 16.87 -2.96 -0.08
N SER A 46 17.78 -2.45 0.77
CA SER A 46 17.51 -2.26 2.19
C SER A 46 16.24 -1.42 2.39
N ALA A 47 15.28 -1.95 3.15
CA ALA A 47 14.04 -1.23 3.42
C ALA A 47 14.35 0.10 4.14
N PRO A 48 13.75 1.23 3.70
CA PRO A 48 13.76 2.47 4.45
C PRO A 48 13.27 2.23 5.86
N THR A 49 13.96 2.84 6.82
CA THR A 49 13.51 2.82 8.19
C THR A 49 12.38 3.82 8.37
N THR A 50 11.39 3.45 9.18
CA THR A 50 10.37 4.38 9.66
C THR A 50 11.05 5.60 10.30
N ALA A 51 10.43 6.77 10.14
CA ALA A 51 10.88 8.00 10.79
C ALA A 51 11.19 7.78 12.28
N THR A 52 12.38 8.19 12.71
CA THR A 52 12.87 8.02 14.08
C THR A 52 12.82 9.34 14.85
N GLY A 53 12.75 9.27 16.18
CA GLY A 53 12.71 10.47 17.04
C GLY A 53 11.53 11.40 16.75
N ALA A 54 10.46 10.89 16.13
CA ALA A 54 9.35 11.71 15.68
C ALA A 54 8.57 12.30 16.87
N THR A 55 8.24 13.58 16.76
CA THR A 55 7.49 14.35 17.77
C THR A 55 6.35 15.12 17.12
N CYS A 56 5.27 15.32 17.88
CA CYS A 56 4.10 16.10 17.49
C CYS A 56 3.76 17.04 18.64
N LYS A 57 3.88 18.35 18.40
CA LYS A 57 3.66 19.37 19.41
C LYS A 57 2.60 20.37 18.92
N PRO A 58 1.36 20.27 19.40
CA PRO A 58 0.38 21.30 19.13
C PRO A 58 0.65 22.54 19.99
N THR A 59 0.38 23.72 19.42
CA THR A 59 0.41 25.00 20.13
C THR A 59 -1.00 25.58 20.15
N ASN A 60 -1.50 25.85 21.36
CA ASN A 60 -2.82 26.42 21.58
C ASN A 60 -2.70 27.79 22.25
N VAL A 61 -3.61 28.70 21.93
CA VAL A 61 -3.81 29.95 22.66
C VAL A 61 -5.19 29.90 23.29
N LEU A 62 -5.28 30.18 24.60
CA LEU A 62 -6.48 29.95 25.42
C LEU A 62 -7.77 30.58 24.88
N VAL A 63 -7.67 31.59 24.02
CA VAL A 63 -8.81 32.34 23.46
C VAL A 63 -9.08 32.03 21.98
N VAL A 64 -8.07 31.56 21.24
CA VAL A 64 -8.11 31.40 19.77
C VAL A 64 -8.04 29.92 19.36
N GLY A 65 -7.75 29.05 20.32
CA GLY A 65 -7.64 27.60 20.12
C GLY A 65 -6.32 27.18 19.47
N LEU A 66 -6.34 26.04 18.75
CA LEU A 66 -5.18 25.52 18.02
C LEU A 66 -4.68 26.56 17.01
N GLN A 67 -3.40 26.91 17.11
CA GLN A 67 -2.72 27.85 16.21
C GLN A 67 -1.87 27.12 15.18
N LYS A 68 -1.16 26.09 15.64
CA LYS A 68 -0.25 25.31 14.80
C LYS A 68 0.09 23.97 15.42
N VAL A 69 0.58 23.07 14.59
CA VAL A 69 1.16 21.79 14.96
C VAL A 69 2.57 21.74 14.41
N ASP A 70 3.54 21.59 15.30
CA ASP A 70 4.95 21.41 14.94
C ASP A 70 5.29 19.92 14.98
N LEU A 71 5.86 19.41 13.90
CA LEU A 71 6.37 18.06 13.75
C LEU A 71 7.89 18.12 13.61
N ALA A 72 8.59 17.18 14.22
CA ALA A 72 10.02 16.99 13.99
C ALA A 72 10.35 15.50 14.00
N TRP A 73 11.22 15.06 13.10
CA TRP A 73 11.66 13.66 13.00
C TRP A 73 13.03 13.57 12.33
N SER A 74 13.62 12.38 12.37
CA SER A 74 14.85 12.06 11.66
C SER A 74 14.65 10.88 10.70
N SER A 75 15.42 10.85 9.62
CA SER A 75 15.42 9.78 8.62
C SER A 75 16.79 9.68 7.95
N THR A 76 17.17 8.49 7.50
CA THR A 76 18.39 8.27 6.70
C THR A 76 18.21 8.66 5.23
N LEU A 77 16.98 8.98 4.82
CA LEU A 77 16.64 9.34 3.45
C LEU A 77 16.46 10.86 3.26
N PRO A 78 16.72 11.37 2.05
CA PRO A 78 16.62 12.80 1.73
C PRO A 78 15.17 13.30 1.72
N LEU A 79 15.03 14.62 1.61
CA LEU A 79 13.75 15.33 1.67
C LEU A 79 12.75 14.87 0.60
N ALA A 80 13.25 14.51 -0.59
CA ALA A 80 12.42 14.05 -1.72
C ALA A 80 11.61 12.79 -1.37
N ASP A 81 12.08 11.99 -0.41
CA ASP A 81 11.42 10.76 0.03
C ASP A 81 10.57 10.97 1.30
N GLN A 82 10.43 12.20 1.80
CA GLN A 82 9.63 12.51 2.99
C GLN A 82 8.24 13.01 2.60
N ARG A 83 7.21 12.57 3.33
CA ARG A 83 5.83 13.03 3.17
C ARG A 83 5.11 13.02 4.51
N VAL A 84 4.18 13.94 4.70
CA VAL A 84 3.24 13.92 5.83
C VAL A 84 1.83 13.79 5.30
N ASP A 85 1.09 12.83 5.85
CA ASP A 85 -0.31 12.62 5.53
C ASP A 85 -1.16 13.01 6.74
N ILE A 86 -2.18 13.83 6.51
CA ILE A 86 -3.13 14.23 7.53
C ILE A 86 -4.49 13.66 7.15
N THR A 87 -5.14 12.96 8.07
CA THR A 87 -6.40 12.25 7.83
C THR A 87 -7.46 12.67 8.83
N LYS A 88 -8.66 12.98 8.34
CA LYS A 88 -9.88 13.19 9.15
C LYS A 88 -11.06 12.58 8.42
N ASN A 89 -11.95 11.87 9.14
CA ASN A 89 -13.19 11.33 8.59
C ASN A 89 -13.02 10.61 7.24
N ALA A 90 -12.04 9.71 7.16
CA ALA A 90 -11.64 8.96 5.95
C ALA A 90 -11.09 9.79 4.77
N THR A 91 -10.96 11.11 4.91
CA THR A 91 -10.28 11.98 3.94
C THR A 91 -8.82 12.14 4.34
N THR A 92 -7.90 11.85 3.41
CA THR A 92 -6.46 12.01 3.62
C THR A 92 -5.90 13.06 2.67
N ALA A 93 -5.29 14.10 3.24
CA ALA A 93 -4.50 15.08 2.53
C ALA A 93 -3.01 14.73 2.67
N ARG A 94 -2.25 14.90 1.59
CA ARG A 94 -0.81 14.63 1.55
C ARG A 94 -0.07 15.94 1.37
N ASP A 95 0.99 16.15 2.14
CA ASP A 95 1.82 17.34 2.04
C ASP A 95 3.31 17.00 2.12
N THR A 96 4.07 17.64 1.24
CA THR A 96 5.54 17.67 1.25
C THR A 96 6.07 19.10 1.36
N SER A 97 5.18 20.10 1.21
CA SER A 97 5.55 21.51 1.08
C SER A 97 5.98 22.16 2.39
N GLN A 98 5.45 21.69 3.53
CA GLN A 98 5.80 22.21 4.85
C GLN A 98 7.07 21.56 5.42
N ILE A 99 7.60 20.53 4.77
CA ILE A 99 8.75 19.78 5.28
C ILE A 99 10.04 20.52 4.95
N THR A 100 10.80 20.83 5.98
CA THR A 100 12.09 21.52 5.88
C THR A 100 13.20 20.66 6.48
N LEU A 101 14.36 20.65 5.83
CA LEU A 101 15.57 20.04 6.37
C LEU A 101 16.17 21.00 7.40
N THR A 102 16.31 20.55 8.65
CA THR A 102 16.84 21.36 9.76
C THR A 102 18.29 21.03 10.11
N GLY A 103 18.78 19.86 9.70
CA GLY A 103 20.18 19.48 9.87
C GLY A 103 20.49 18.13 9.27
N GLN A 104 21.79 17.83 9.14
CA GLN A 104 22.27 16.54 8.67
C GLN A 104 23.56 16.19 9.41
N THR A 105 23.58 15.05 10.09
CA THR A 105 24.75 14.58 10.86
C THR A 105 24.90 13.08 10.70
N GLY A 106 26.10 12.61 10.32
CA GLY A 106 26.39 11.18 10.25
C GLY A 106 25.50 10.39 9.29
N GLY A 107 25.04 10.99 8.19
CA GLY A 107 24.13 10.35 7.23
C GLY A 107 22.67 10.28 7.66
N VAL A 108 22.30 10.91 8.78
CA VAL A 108 20.93 11.08 9.24
C VAL A 108 20.50 12.53 8.99
N TYR A 109 19.36 12.69 8.33
CA TYR A 109 18.71 13.95 8.08
C TYR A 109 17.67 14.22 9.18
N SER A 110 17.61 15.46 9.65
CA SER A 110 16.62 15.94 10.59
C SER A 110 15.65 16.86 9.88
N TYR A 111 14.36 16.63 10.08
CA TYR A 111 13.28 17.33 9.42
C TYR A 111 12.36 18.00 10.43
N ALA A 112 11.78 19.12 10.03
CA ALA A 112 10.68 19.75 10.73
C ALA A 112 9.58 20.17 9.76
N ALA A 113 8.34 20.12 10.22
CA ALA A 113 7.19 20.66 9.49
C ALA A 113 6.25 21.39 10.44
N THR A 114 5.79 22.57 10.05
CA THR A 114 4.82 23.35 10.81
C THR A 114 3.55 23.47 10.01
N TYR A 115 2.43 23.05 10.61
CA TYR A 115 1.11 23.18 10.02
C TYR A 115 0.31 24.18 10.85
N ASP A 116 0.12 25.38 10.33
CA ASP A 116 -0.80 26.34 10.93
C ASP A 116 -2.26 25.95 10.66
N THR A 117 -3.16 26.59 11.39
CA THR A 117 -4.61 26.38 11.29
C THR A 117 -5.12 26.58 9.85
N ALA A 118 -4.62 27.58 9.12
CA ALA A 118 -5.07 27.86 7.75
C ALA A 118 -4.65 26.75 6.77
N LYS A 119 -3.41 26.26 6.88
CA LYS A 119 -2.89 25.15 6.09
C LYS A 119 -3.62 23.85 6.41
N LEU A 120 -3.89 23.57 7.68
CA LEU A 120 -4.68 22.40 8.09
C LEU A 120 -6.09 22.45 7.48
N LEU A 121 -6.77 23.60 7.57
CA LEU A 121 -8.10 23.81 6.96
C LEU A 121 -8.05 23.61 5.43
N GLY A 122 -7.05 24.20 4.78
CA GLY A 122 -6.91 24.13 3.32
C GLY A 122 -6.55 22.74 2.79
N LEU A 123 -5.75 21.97 3.52
CA LEU A 123 -5.33 20.62 3.11
C LEU A 123 -6.51 19.64 3.06
N LEU A 124 -7.35 19.66 4.08
CA LEU A 124 -8.41 18.69 4.26
C LEU A 124 -9.80 19.25 3.87
N ASN A 125 -9.83 20.45 3.29
CA ASN A 125 -11.06 21.21 2.99
C ASN A 125 -12.02 21.19 4.18
N LEU A 126 -11.44 21.35 5.37
CA LEU A 126 -12.14 21.22 6.63
C LEU A 126 -12.96 22.47 6.79
N GLY A 127 -14.26 22.38 6.55
CA GLY A 127 -15.20 23.44 6.93
C GLY A 127 -15.12 23.77 8.43
N ASP A 128 -14.49 22.91 9.24
CA ASP A 128 -14.24 23.23 10.64
C ASP A 128 -13.04 22.47 11.28
N LEU A 129 -12.15 23.23 11.93
CA LEU A 129 -11.15 22.72 12.88
C LEU A 129 -11.70 22.71 14.32
N LEU A 130 -12.92 23.21 14.54
CA LEU A 130 -13.57 23.28 15.85
C LEU A 130 -14.00 21.88 16.30
N GLY A 131 -13.05 21.13 16.86
CA GLY A 131 -13.30 19.83 17.45
C GLY A 131 -13.07 18.67 16.48
N GLY A 132 -12.35 17.65 16.97
CA GLY A 132 -12.21 16.38 16.26
C GLY A 132 -10.84 15.73 16.43
N THR A 133 -10.76 14.52 15.90
CA THR A 133 -9.54 13.71 15.90
C THR A 133 -8.95 13.67 14.50
N TYR A 134 -7.65 13.97 14.41
CA TYR A 134 -6.88 13.98 13.17
C TYR A 134 -5.76 12.96 13.29
N GLY A 135 -5.63 12.09 12.29
CA GLY A 135 -4.46 11.23 12.14
C GLY A 135 -3.37 11.96 11.39
N ILE A 136 -2.16 12.01 11.94
CA ILE A 136 -0.97 12.55 11.29
C ILE A 136 -0.01 11.39 11.07
N SER A 137 0.42 11.16 9.84
CA SER A 137 1.32 10.05 9.48
C SER A 137 2.55 10.60 8.78
N ILE A 138 3.72 10.43 9.40
CA ILE A 138 5.00 10.72 8.76
C ILE A 138 5.39 9.50 7.95
N GLN A 139 5.56 9.69 6.64
CA GLN A 139 5.91 8.63 5.69
C GLN A 139 7.31 8.84 5.14
N THR A 140 8.06 7.73 5.08
CA THR A 140 9.37 7.64 4.46
C THR A 140 9.24 6.75 3.22
N GLY A 141 9.47 7.34 2.04
CA GLY A 141 9.39 6.67 0.75
C GLY A 141 10.61 5.80 0.45
N TYR A 142 10.41 4.79 -0.37
CA TYR A 142 11.51 4.04 -0.97
C TYR A 142 12.03 4.81 -2.18
N PRO A 143 13.35 5.08 -2.26
CA PRO A 143 13.92 5.88 -3.33
C PRO A 143 13.52 5.36 -4.71
N ASN A 144 13.07 6.27 -5.58
CA ASN A 144 12.63 5.99 -6.95
C ASN A 144 11.41 5.04 -7.07
N THR A 145 10.58 4.95 -6.03
CA THR A 145 9.35 4.15 -6.08
C THR A 145 8.16 4.88 -5.47
N THR A 146 6.97 4.29 -5.57
CA THR A 146 5.74 4.76 -4.90
C THR A 146 5.51 4.11 -3.55
N TRP A 147 6.42 3.23 -3.10
CA TRP A 147 6.28 2.50 -1.84
C TRP A 147 6.75 3.35 -0.67
N TYR A 148 6.14 3.13 0.48
CA TYR A 148 6.48 3.81 1.73
C TYR A 148 6.70 2.77 2.82
N ALA A 149 7.64 3.04 3.72
CA ALA A 149 7.81 2.26 4.93
C ALA A 149 6.58 2.42 5.85
N ALA A 150 6.48 1.55 6.86
CA ALA A 150 5.45 1.69 7.89
C ALA A 150 5.50 3.11 8.48
N PRO A 151 4.39 3.87 8.45
CA PRO A 151 4.40 5.26 8.84
C PRO A 151 4.51 5.40 10.36
N LYS A 152 5.07 6.52 10.80
CA LYS A 152 4.96 6.93 12.20
C LYS A 152 3.71 7.79 12.36
N THR A 153 2.74 7.27 13.11
CA THR A 153 1.43 7.90 13.27
C THR A 153 1.31 8.64 14.60
N PHE A 154 0.66 9.78 14.58
CA PHE A 154 0.21 10.55 15.74
C PHE A 154 -1.28 10.82 15.62
N THR A 155 -1.94 10.95 16.75
CA THR A 155 -3.32 11.37 16.85
C THR A 155 -3.37 12.76 17.46
N LEU A 156 -3.76 13.74 16.67
CA LEU A 156 -4.04 15.09 17.14
C LEU A 156 -5.52 15.15 17.54
N ASN A 157 -5.78 15.36 18.82
CA ASN A 157 -7.11 15.63 19.32
C ASN A 157 -7.27 17.12 19.54
N VAL A 158 -8.30 17.72 18.94
CA VAL A 158 -8.67 19.11 19.11
C VAL A 158 -9.98 19.14 19.88
N ILE A 159 -9.98 19.75 21.06
CA ILE A 159 -11.18 19.96 21.88
C ILE A 159 -12.06 21.01 21.21
N LEU A 160 -13.37 20.96 21.48
CA LEU A 160 -14.35 21.91 20.97
C LEU A 160 -13.85 23.35 21.10
N LEU A 161 -14.02 24.13 20.02
CA LEU A 161 -13.48 25.50 19.87
C LEU A 161 -11.95 25.63 19.80
N GLY A 162 -11.22 24.52 19.67
CA GLY A 162 -9.75 24.51 19.62
C GLY A 162 -9.08 24.81 20.96
N LEU A 163 -9.83 25.02 22.05
CA LEU A 163 -9.38 25.53 23.35
C LEU A 163 -8.40 24.60 24.09
N GLY A 164 -8.23 23.38 23.59
CA GLY A 164 -7.12 22.52 23.93
C GLY A 164 -6.87 21.55 22.80
N SER A 165 -5.61 21.20 22.59
CA SER A 165 -5.27 20.11 21.69
C SER A 165 -4.04 19.37 22.19
N SER A 166 -4.01 18.08 21.91
CA SER A 166 -2.94 17.18 22.30
C SER A 166 -2.57 16.27 21.13
N CYS A 167 -1.28 15.97 20.98
CA CYS A 167 -0.83 14.87 20.14
C CYS A 167 -0.49 13.67 21.03
N SER A 168 -0.91 12.48 20.60
CA SER A 168 -0.51 11.18 21.18
C SER A 168 0.00 10.24 20.11
#